data_AF-A0AAJ2VGH4-F1
#
_entry.id   AF-A0AAJ2VGH4-F1
#
_cell.length_a   1.000
_cell.length_b   1.000
_cell.length_c   1.000
_cell.angle_alpha   90.00
_cell.angle_beta   90.00
_cell.angle_gamma   90.00
#
_symmetry.space_group_name_H-M   'P 1'
#
loop_
_entity.id
_entity.type
_entity.pdbx_description
1 polymer ?
#
loop_
_entity_poly.entity_id
_entity_poly.type
_entity_poly.pdbx_seq_one_letter_code
_entity_poly.pdbx_strand_id
1 'polypeptide(L)'
;MQYQYHDGLLEQVRLDVAARSVELCFFLYAVFDRPQARVAIRFERIVNFPAVQAYFANVQRDAAAEMDDCLDRCEVLQRDTKRPSSARAQHLFLQLSHYGRLKIHCESVVEELVPEP
;
A
#
# COMPACT_ATOMS: atom_id res chain seq x y z
N MET A 1 5.96 -3.97 -9.42
CA MET A 1 6.52 -3.64 -8.10
C MET A 1 7.99 -3.89 -8.21
N GLN A 2 8.73 -2.80 -8.16
CA GLN A 2 10.16 -2.67 -8.34
C GLN A 2 10.89 -2.81 -7.00
N TYR A 3 10.21 -2.49 -5.90
CA TYR A 3 10.75 -2.53 -4.55
C TYR A 3 10.23 -3.71 -3.72
N GLN A 4 11.01 -4.10 -2.72
CA GLN A 4 10.56 -4.98 -1.64
C GLN A 4 10.03 -4.11 -0.51
N TYR A 5 8.77 -4.34 -0.13
CA TYR A 5 8.08 -3.58 0.92
C TYR A 5 8.05 -4.33 2.26
N HIS A 6 8.72 -5.49 2.33
CA HIS A 6 8.90 -6.18 3.60
C HIS A 6 9.67 -5.26 4.55
N ASP A 7 9.14 -5.08 5.76
CA ASP A 7 9.62 -4.12 6.76
C ASP A 7 9.55 -2.65 6.33
N GLY A 8 8.85 -2.31 5.25
CA GLY A 8 8.57 -0.92 4.88
C GLY A 8 7.58 -0.27 5.86
N LEU A 9 7.81 0.98 6.24
CA LEU A 9 6.90 1.73 7.10
C LEU A 9 5.86 2.44 6.26
N LEU A 10 4.57 2.19 6.50
CA LEU A 10 3.48 2.91 5.87
C LEU A 10 3.34 4.28 6.56
N GLU A 11 3.79 5.36 5.92
CA GLU A 11 3.72 6.72 6.47
C GLU A 11 2.35 7.37 6.18
N GLN A 12 1.78 7.12 5.00
CA GLN A 12 0.56 7.79 4.57
C GLN A 12 -0.36 6.87 3.77
N VAL A 13 -1.66 7.07 3.96
CA VAL A 13 -2.72 6.52 3.11
C VAL A 13 -3.57 7.67 2.59
N ARG A 14 -3.89 7.68 1.29
CA ARG A 14 -4.86 8.59 0.68
C ARG A 14 -5.92 7.79 -0.07
N LEU A 15 -7.17 8.01 0.27
CA LEU A 15 -8.33 7.38 -0.37
C LEU A 15 -9.00 8.36 -1.32
N ASP A 16 -9.22 7.95 -2.57
CA ASP A 16 -10.09 8.65 -3.51
C ASP A 16 -11.32 7.79 -3.79
N VAL A 17 -12.45 8.18 -3.19
CA VAL A 17 -13.72 7.47 -3.29
C VAL A 17 -14.31 7.57 -4.70
N ALA A 18 -14.14 8.71 -5.38
CA ALA A 18 -14.70 8.94 -6.70
C ALA A 18 -13.95 8.10 -7.75
N ALA A 19 -12.62 8.08 -7.68
CA ALA A 19 -11.78 7.28 -8.57
C ALA A 19 -11.66 5.80 -8.15
N ARG A 20 -12.21 5.44 -6.97
CA ARG A 20 -12.04 4.11 -6.35
C ARG A 20 -10.57 3.72 -6.29
N SER A 21 -9.75 4.61 -5.76
CA SER A 21 -8.31 4.42 -5.68
C SER A 21 -7.77 4.60 -4.27
N VAL A 22 -6.64 3.99 -4.00
CA VAL A 22 -5.88 4.21 -2.77
C VAL A 22 -4.40 4.38 -3.11
N GLU A 23 -3.77 5.39 -2.52
CA GLU A 23 -2.33 5.62 -2.55
C GLU A 23 -1.76 5.34 -1.18
N LEU A 24 -0.70 4.53 -1.14
CA LEU A 24 0.06 4.19 0.06
C LEU A 24 1.47 4.73 -0.11
N CYS A 25 1.94 5.55 0.83
CA CYS A 25 3.32 6.02 0.86
C CYS A 25 4.11 5.21 1.87
N PHE A 26 5.15 4.55 1.41
CA PHE A 26 6.04 3.75 2.23
C PHE A 26 7.41 4.40 2.35
N PHE A 27 7.95 4.44 3.56
CA PHE A 27 9.35 4.63 3.80
C PHE A 27 10.05 3.27 3.85
N LEU A 28 10.93 3.02 2.88
CA LEU A 28 11.62 1.74 2.75
C LEU A 28 12.99 1.80 3.43
N TYR A 29 13.21 0.93 4.41
CA TYR A 29 14.52 0.75 5.03
C TYR A 29 15.48 0.06 4.06
N ALA A 30 16.70 0.58 3.97
CA ALA A 30 17.76 -0.12 3.28
C ALA A 30 18.24 -1.29 4.14
N VAL A 31 18.07 -2.51 3.62
CA VAL A 31 18.66 -3.70 4.26
C VAL A 31 20.20 -3.66 4.15
N PHE A 32 20.77 -3.00 3.11
CA PHE A 32 22.21 -2.73 2.95
C PHE A 32 22.45 -1.52 2.01
N ASP A 33 23.16 -0.47 2.48
CA ASP A 33 23.79 0.64 1.73
C ASP A 33 23.04 1.23 0.51
N ARG A 34 21.70 1.34 0.57
CA ARG A 34 20.92 2.14 -0.37
C ARG A 34 20.40 3.39 0.33
N PRO A 35 20.25 4.52 -0.39
CA PRO A 35 19.55 5.66 0.16
C PRO A 35 18.14 5.23 0.58
N GLN A 36 17.71 5.72 1.74
CA GLN A 36 16.33 5.57 2.20
C GLN A 36 15.41 6.10 1.10
N ALA A 37 14.36 5.34 0.78
CA ALA A 37 13.49 5.66 -0.35
C ALA A 37 12.06 5.75 0.14
N ARG A 38 11.41 6.88 -0.14
CA ARG A 38 9.96 6.98 -0.06
C ARG A 38 9.36 6.52 -1.38
N VAL A 39 8.40 5.59 -1.33
CA VAL A 39 7.74 5.04 -2.51
C VAL A 39 6.24 5.14 -2.34
N ALA A 40 5.59 5.80 -3.30
CA ALA A 40 4.14 5.84 -3.39
C ALA A 40 3.66 4.71 -4.30
N ILE A 41 2.74 3.90 -3.81
CA ILE A 41 2.04 2.90 -4.60
C ILE A 41 0.55 3.23 -4.65
N ARG A 42 0.05 3.45 -5.87
CA ARG A 42 -1.36 3.76 -6.13
C ARG A 42 -2.05 2.58 -6.82
N PHE A 43 -3.13 2.13 -6.21
CA PHE A 43 -4.03 1.12 -6.77
C PHE A 43 -5.23 1.83 -7.36
N GLU A 44 -5.47 1.66 -8.65
CA GLU A 44 -6.51 2.41 -9.36
C GLU A 44 -7.64 1.50 -9.82
N ARG A 45 -8.86 2.05 -9.86
CA ARG A 45 -10.06 1.33 -10.31
C ARG A 45 -10.25 0.03 -9.52
N ILE A 46 -10.22 0.15 -8.19
CA ILE A 46 -10.31 -0.97 -7.26
C ILE A 46 -11.71 -1.58 -7.36
N VAL A 47 -11.78 -2.86 -7.74
CA VAL A 47 -13.01 -3.63 -7.90
C VAL A 47 -13.68 -3.87 -6.55
N ASN A 48 -12.91 -4.31 -5.55
CA ASN A 48 -13.41 -4.57 -4.19
C ASN A 48 -13.26 -3.34 -3.26
N PHE A 49 -13.52 -2.14 -3.79
CA PHE A 49 -13.27 -0.87 -3.10
C PHE A 49 -13.92 -0.74 -1.71
N PRO A 50 -15.18 -1.15 -1.47
CA PRO A 50 -15.78 -1.02 -0.14
C PRO A 50 -14.97 -1.72 0.97
N ALA A 51 -14.40 -2.90 0.69
CA ALA A 51 -13.57 -3.61 1.64
C ALA A 51 -12.21 -2.90 1.87
N VAL A 52 -11.61 -2.38 0.79
CA VAL A 52 -10.36 -1.63 0.85
C VAL A 52 -10.53 -0.31 1.60
N GLN A 53 -11.61 0.42 1.32
CA GLN A 53 -11.96 1.67 1.99
C GLN A 53 -12.19 1.43 3.48
N ALA A 54 -12.98 0.44 3.86
CA ALA A 54 -13.21 0.12 5.28
C ALA A 54 -11.93 -0.24 6.02
N TYR A 55 -11.05 -1.03 5.38
CA TYR A 55 -9.74 -1.38 5.93
C TYR A 55 -8.90 -0.14 6.22
N PHE A 56 -8.71 0.74 5.24
CA PHE A 56 -7.85 1.92 5.40
C PHE A 56 -8.50 3.05 6.22
N ALA A 57 -9.82 3.13 6.27
CA ALA A 57 -10.51 4.02 7.20
C ALA A 57 -10.22 3.62 8.67
N ASN A 58 -10.10 2.32 8.98
CA ASN A 58 -9.69 1.86 10.30
C ASN A 58 -8.23 2.25 10.59
N VAL A 59 -7.32 1.99 9.64
CA VAL A 59 -5.89 2.37 9.78
C VAL A 59 -5.74 3.87 10.07
N GLN A 60 -6.43 4.72 9.30
CA GLN A 60 -6.35 6.18 9.47
C GLN A 60 -6.99 6.67 10.79
N ARG A 61 -8.09 6.04 11.21
CA ARG A 61 -8.77 6.41 12.46
C ARG A 61 -7.89 6.12 13.67
N ASP A 62 -7.23 4.98 13.69
CA ASP A 62 -6.41 4.55 14.81
C ASP A 62 -5.10 5.37 14.86
N ALA A 63 -4.52 5.73 13.70
CA ALA A 63 -3.36 6.62 13.61
C ALA A 63 -3.63 8.06 14.07
N ALA A 64 -4.85 8.57 13.97
CA ALA A 64 -5.18 9.89 14.50
C ALA A 64 -5.05 9.96 16.04
N ALA A 65 -5.01 8.81 16.72
CA ALA A 65 -4.83 8.71 18.17
C ALA A 65 -3.36 8.58 18.61
N GLU A 66 -2.46 8.14 17.73
CA GLU A 66 -1.04 7.92 18.05
C GLU A 66 -0.16 8.81 17.14
N MET A 67 0.55 9.78 17.73
CA MET A 67 1.37 10.78 17.03
C MET A 67 2.70 10.21 16.48
N ASP A 68 2.69 9.02 15.89
CA ASP A 68 3.88 8.44 15.27
C ASP A 68 3.95 8.75 13.77
N ASP A 69 5.16 8.96 13.27
CA ASP A 69 5.46 9.22 11.85
C ASP A 69 5.12 8.02 10.92
N CYS A 70 4.54 6.95 11.46
CA CYS A 70 4.21 5.70 10.78
C CYS A 70 2.86 5.15 11.21
N LEU A 71 2.03 4.77 10.23
CA LEU A 71 0.71 4.16 10.43
C LEU A 71 0.80 2.67 10.76
N ASP A 72 1.69 1.93 10.09
CA ASP A 72 1.99 0.53 10.41
C ASP A 72 3.23 0.03 9.62
N ARG A 73 3.78 -1.11 10.03
CA ARG A 73 4.80 -1.83 9.25
C ARG A 73 4.15 -2.77 8.24
N CYS A 74 4.64 -2.74 7.01
CA CYS A 74 4.26 -3.67 5.96
C CYS A 74 5.07 -4.97 6.07
N GLU A 75 4.38 -6.08 6.33
CA GLU A 75 5.00 -7.41 6.35
C GLU A 75 5.02 -8.00 4.95
N VAL A 76 3.96 -7.77 4.17
CA VAL A 76 3.81 -8.32 2.83
C VAL A 76 3.11 -7.31 1.94
N LEU A 77 3.72 -7.03 0.79
CA LEU A 77 3.02 -6.47 -0.36
C LEU A 77 3.48 -7.23 -1.59
N GLN A 78 2.58 -8.04 -2.17
CA GLN A 78 2.91 -8.91 -3.30
C GLN A 78 1.74 -9.04 -4.28
N ARG A 79 2.06 -9.19 -5.57
CA ARG A 79 1.08 -9.60 -6.58
C ARG A 79 0.75 -11.08 -6.43
N ASP A 80 -0.52 -11.45 -6.58
CA ASP A 80 -0.98 -12.83 -6.64
C ASP A 80 -0.57 -13.44 -7.98
N THR A 81 0.54 -14.20 -7.98
CA THR A 81 1.09 -14.86 -9.18
C THR A 81 0.39 -16.17 -9.51
N LYS A 82 -0.51 -16.67 -8.64
CA LYS A 82 -1.24 -17.93 -8.87
C LYS A 82 -2.47 -17.74 -9.75
N ARG A 83 -2.92 -16.50 -9.95
CA ARG A 83 -4.00 -16.15 -10.89
C ARG A 83 -3.38 -15.52 -12.12
N PRO A 84 -3.82 -15.88 -13.35
CA PRO A 84 -3.37 -15.17 -14.54
C PRO A 84 -3.82 -13.71 -14.43
N SER A 85 -2.88 -12.82 -14.15
CA SER A 85 -3.11 -11.39 -14.18
C SER A 85 -3.35 -10.99 -15.64
N SER A 86 -4.56 -10.56 -15.97
CA SER A 86 -4.79 -9.89 -17.25
C SER A 86 -4.40 -8.42 -17.10
N ALA A 87 -4.14 -7.72 -18.21
CA ALA A 87 -3.86 -6.29 -18.20
C ALA A 87 -4.96 -5.43 -17.53
N ARG A 88 -6.15 -6.01 -17.29
CA ARG A 88 -7.31 -5.36 -16.68
C ARG A 88 -7.69 -5.91 -15.30
N ALA A 89 -6.95 -6.87 -14.77
CA ALA A 89 -7.25 -7.46 -13.47
C ALA A 89 -5.97 -7.87 -12.75
N GLN A 90 -5.62 -7.08 -11.73
CA GLN A 90 -4.52 -7.31 -10.83
C GLN A 90 -5.05 -7.66 -9.44
N HIS A 91 -4.47 -8.70 -8.86
CA HIS A 91 -4.76 -9.11 -7.49
C HIS A 91 -3.49 -8.95 -6.67
N LEU A 92 -3.58 -8.27 -5.53
CA LEU A 92 -2.47 -8.06 -4.63
C LEU A 92 -2.86 -8.45 -3.21
N PHE A 93 -1.86 -8.86 -2.45
CA PHE A 93 -1.98 -9.11 -1.01
C PHE A 93 -1.12 -8.08 -0.29
N LEU A 94 -1.78 -7.33 0.60
CA LEU A 94 -1.15 -6.47 1.58
C LEU A 94 -1.30 -7.12 2.95
N GLN A 95 -0.28 -7.07 3.79
CA GLN A 95 -0.35 -7.42 5.19
C GLN A 95 0.38 -6.35 5.98
N LEU A 96 -0.36 -5.68 6.85
CA LEU A 96 0.18 -4.74 7.83
C LEU A 96 0.26 -5.45 9.18
N SER A 97 1.30 -5.19 9.96
CA SER A 97 1.59 -5.94 11.20
C SER A 97 0.43 -5.93 12.20
N HIS A 98 -0.26 -4.79 12.37
CA HIS A 98 -1.35 -4.65 13.34
C HIS A 98 -2.73 -4.87 12.73
N TYR A 99 -2.91 -4.51 11.46
CA TYR A 99 -4.23 -4.58 10.79
C TYR A 99 -4.45 -5.88 10.01
N GLY A 100 -3.46 -6.77 9.97
CA GLY A 100 -3.53 -8.05 9.29
C GLY A 100 -3.61 -7.90 7.77
N ARG A 101 -4.21 -8.91 7.11
CA ARG A 101 -4.14 -9.08 5.65
C ARG A 101 -5.35 -8.51 4.91
N LEU A 102 -5.07 -7.79 3.82
CA LEU A 102 -6.03 -7.31 2.84
C LEU A 102 -5.72 -7.88 1.46
N LYS A 103 -6.77 -8.30 0.74
CA LYS A 103 -6.67 -8.57 -0.70
C LYS A 103 -7.18 -7.37 -1.48
N ILE A 104 -6.39 -6.88 -2.41
CA ILE A 104 -6.75 -5.78 -3.31
C ILE A 104 -6.96 -6.34 -4.71
N HIS A 105 -8.09 -6.01 -5.33
CA HIS A 105 -8.39 -6.32 -6.73
C HIS A 105 -8.57 -5.00 -7.47
N CYS A 106 -7.68 -4.70 -8.41
CA CYS A 106 -7.66 -3.43 -9.13
C CYS A 106 -7.30 -3.63 -10.61
N GLU A 107 -7.52 -2.61 -11.44
CA GLU A 107 -7.14 -2.68 -12.86
C GLU A 107 -5.67 -2.28 -13.07
N SER A 108 -5.19 -1.31 -12.30
CA SER A 108 -3.85 -0.74 -12.43
C SER A 108 -3.17 -0.57 -11.08
N VAL A 109 -1.83 -0.65 -11.11
CA VAL A 109 -0.94 -0.39 -9.99
C VAL A 109 0.18 0.48 -10.51
N VAL A 110 0.27 1.71 -10.00
CA VAL A 110 1.31 2.68 -10.30
C VAL A 110 2.24 2.77 -9.10
N GLU A 111 3.54 2.74 -9.35
CA GLU A 111 4.56 2.77 -8.30
C GLU A 111 5.59 3.82 -8.69
N GLU A 112 5.79 4.79 -7.80
CA GLU A 112 6.60 5.99 -8.05
C GLU A 112 7.53 6.25 -6.86
N LEU A 113 8.79 6.56 -7.15
CA LEU A 113 9.72 7.05 -6.14
C LEU A 113 9.32 8.49 -5.79
N VAL A 114 9.13 8.75 -4.51
CA VAL A 114 8.85 10.09 -3.99
C VAL A 114 10.21 10.77 -3.77
N PRO A 115 10.53 11.86 -4.49
CA PRO A 115 11.78 12.58 -4.28
C PRO A 115 11.84 13.15 -2.86
N GLU A 116 13.03 13.16 -2.27
CA GLU A 116 13.27 13.89 -1.02
C GLU A 116 13.05 15.39 -1.24
N PRO A 117 12.42 16.10 -0.29
CA PRO A 117 12.24 17.55 -0.36
C PRO A 117 13.56 18.34 -0.30
#